data_AF-A0A660TD98-F1
#
_entry.id   AF-A0A660TD98-F1
#
_cell.length_a   1.000
_cell.length_b   1.000
_cell.length_c   1.000
_cell.angle_alpha   90.00
_cell.angle_beta   90.00
_cell.angle_gamma   90.00
#
_symmetry.space_group_name_H-M   'P 1'
#
loop_
_entity.id
_entity.type
_entity.pdbx_description
1 polymer ?
#
loop_
_entity_poly.entity_id
_entity_poly.type
_entity_poly.pdbx_seq_one_letter_code
_entity_poly.pdbx_strand_id
1 'polypeptide(L)'
;MPEEQSEHYRLLFLDNPVAILEEDYSKVKTAIDKLKARKISNFSNYFDMHPETVEELRKSTIITDVNSAALKLYNAESKNDFIISIDNFFTGDSSHFFKEQLIIIAEGGGSFKAELKNRALNGEILNIFISINFPATKEEYRHIPVTIIDIGKGRVYSKRRENLYRIQDQYL
;
A
#
# COMPACT_ATOMS: atom_id res chain seq x y z
N MET A 1 -5.47 -3.74 26.75
CA MET A 1 -6.48 -2.68 26.64
C MET A 1 -6.55 -2.25 25.18
N PRO A 2 -7.62 -2.57 24.43
CA PRO A 2 -7.75 -2.22 23.01
C PRO A 2 -7.92 -0.72 22.75
N GLU A 3 -8.48 0.02 23.72
CA GLU A 3 -8.82 1.44 23.56
C GLU A 3 -7.61 2.37 23.50
N GLU A 4 -6.53 2.08 24.24
CA GLU A 4 -5.29 2.88 24.18
C GLU A 4 -4.54 2.70 22.85
N GLN A 5 -4.57 1.49 22.26
CA GLN A 5 -4.02 1.27 20.92
C GLN A 5 -4.83 2.02 19.86
N SER A 6 -6.16 2.08 20.02
CA SER A 6 -7.06 2.81 19.12
C SER A 6 -6.86 4.32 19.19
N GLU A 7 -6.68 4.91 20.37
CA GLU A 7 -6.45 6.36 20.51
C GLU A 7 -5.04 6.78 20.07
N HIS A 8 -4.02 5.99 20.39
CA HIS A 8 -2.66 6.26 19.91
C HIS A 8 -2.55 6.12 18.38
N TYR A 9 -3.21 5.10 17.79
CA TYR A 9 -3.38 4.97 16.35
C TYR A 9 -4.12 6.17 15.76
N ARG A 10 -5.24 6.59 16.34
CA ARG A 10 -6.00 7.78 15.90
C ARG A 10 -5.14 9.04 15.88
N LEU A 11 -4.36 9.29 16.93
CA LEU A 11 -3.51 10.48 17.03
C LEU A 11 -2.38 10.46 15.99
N LEU A 12 -1.71 9.31 15.81
CA LEU A 12 -0.68 9.13 14.79
C LEU A 12 -1.22 9.08 13.36
N PHE A 13 -2.50 8.76 13.18
CA PHE A 13 -3.14 8.67 11.87
C PHE A 13 -3.72 10.03 11.45
N LEU A 14 -4.46 10.72 12.32
CA LEU A 14 -5.23 11.92 11.97
C LEU A 14 -4.40 13.21 11.90
N ASP A 15 -3.42 13.38 12.80
CA ASP A 15 -2.59 14.60 12.92
C ASP A 15 -1.23 14.50 12.19
N ASN A 16 -1.00 13.42 11.45
CA ASN A 16 0.25 13.21 10.74
C ASN A 16 0.32 14.01 9.44
N PRO A 17 1.40 14.79 9.19
CA PRO A 17 1.59 15.48 7.91
C PRO A 17 1.82 14.52 6.73
N VAL A 18 2.07 13.24 7.00
CA VAL A 18 2.25 12.18 6.00
C VAL A 18 0.90 11.57 5.64
N ALA A 19 0.68 11.34 4.35
CA ALA A 19 -0.52 10.69 3.85
C ALA A 19 -0.55 9.22 4.27
N ILE A 20 -1.65 8.78 4.89
CA ILE A 20 -1.84 7.38 5.32
C ILE A 20 -3.21 6.89 4.82
N LEU A 21 -3.21 5.70 4.22
CA LEU A 21 -4.41 4.92 3.89
C LEU A 21 -4.45 3.67 4.76
N GLU A 22 -5.65 3.13 4.97
CA GLU A 22 -5.85 1.78 5.46
C GLU A 22 -6.46 0.93 4.35
N GLU A 23 -5.90 -0.26 4.11
CA GLU A 23 -6.33 -1.18 3.07
C GLU A 23 -6.70 -2.56 3.66
N ASP A 24 -7.75 -3.18 3.13
CA ASP A 24 -8.15 -4.55 3.46
C ASP A 24 -7.60 -5.53 2.40
N TYR A 25 -6.59 -6.31 2.82
CA TYR A 25 -5.97 -7.42 2.07
C TYR A 25 -6.47 -8.80 2.51
N SER A 26 -7.51 -8.90 3.34
CA SER A 26 -7.97 -10.19 3.89
C SER A 26 -8.38 -11.20 2.81
N LYS A 27 -8.98 -10.71 1.71
CA LYS A 27 -9.30 -11.52 0.53
C LYS A 27 -8.04 -12.00 -0.18
N VAL A 28 -7.05 -11.11 -0.34
CA VAL A 28 -5.75 -11.43 -0.92
C VAL A 28 -5.04 -12.51 -0.12
N LYS A 29 -4.93 -12.34 1.20
CA LYS A 29 -4.32 -13.31 2.11
C LYS A 29 -5.01 -14.68 2.02
N THR A 30 -6.34 -14.68 2.02
CA THR A 30 -7.12 -15.92 1.90
C THR A 30 -6.89 -16.63 0.56
N ALA A 31 -6.75 -15.90 -0.54
CA ALA A 31 -6.45 -16.49 -1.83
C ALA A 31 -5.03 -17.06 -1.88
N ILE A 32 -4.03 -16.32 -1.37
CA ILE A 32 -2.64 -16.80 -1.27
C ILE A 32 -2.57 -18.08 -0.43
N ASP A 33 -3.27 -18.14 0.71
CA ASP A 33 -3.31 -19.34 1.56
C ASP A 33 -3.90 -20.55 0.82
N LYS A 34 -4.92 -20.34 -0.02
CA LYS A 34 -5.48 -21.39 -0.88
C LYS A 34 -4.47 -21.86 -1.94
N LEU A 35 -3.69 -20.96 -2.53
CA LEU A 35 -2.63 -21.30 -3.49
C LEU A 35 -1.51 -22.10 -2.81
N LYS A 36 -1.10 -21.72 -1.59
CA LYS A 36 -0.14 -22.49 -0.78
C LYS A 36 -0.64 -23.89 -0.47
N ALA A 37 -1.91 -24.04 -0.10
CA ALA A 37 -2.53 -25.34 0.14
C ALA A 37 -2.54 -26.25 -1.09
N ARG A 38 -2.50 -25.66 -2.30
CA ARG A 38 -2.32 -26.37 -3.58
C ARG A 38 -0.86 -26.68 -3.92
N LYS A 39 0.07 -26.47 -2.98
CA LYS A 39 1.52 -26.70 -3.13
C LYS A 39 2.20 -25.79 -4.17
N ILE A 40 1.62 -24.63 -4.46
CA ILE A 40 2.33 -23.59 -5.21
C ILE A 40 3.40 -23.00 -4.29
N SER A 41 4.66 -23.06 -4.73
CA SER A 41 5.81 -22.57 -3.97
C SER A 41 6.55 -21.43 -4.67
N ASN A 42 6.61 -21.44 -6.00
CA ASN A 42 7.19 -20.34 -6.78
C ASN A 42 6.09 -19.35 -7.19
N PHE A 43 5.77 -18.41 -6.30
CA PHE A 43 4.73 -17.41 -6.51
C PHE A 43 5.09 -16.41 -7.62
N SER A 44 6.37 -16.06 -7.78
CA SER A 44 6.81 -15.19 -8.87
C SER A 44 6.45 -15.79 -10.23
N ASN A 45 6.86 -17.04 -10.48
CA ASN A 45 6.53 -17.75 -11.71
C ASN A 45 5.02 -17.99 -11.87
N TYR A 46 4.32 -18.32 -10.79
CA TYR A 46 2.86 -18.49 -10.84
C TYR A 46 2.15 -17.21 -11.30
N PHE A 47 2.49 -16.05 -10.74
CA PHE A 47 1.87 -14.79 -11.12
C PHE A 47 2.27 -14.32 -12.52
N ASP A 48 3.46 -14.67 -13.00
CA ASP A 48 3.85 -14.42 -14.40
C ASP A 48 3.04 -15.28 -15.39
N MET A 49 2.70 -16.51 -15.01
CA MET A 49 1.84 -17.39 -15.82
C MET A 49 0.34 -17.08 -15.68
N HIS A 50 -0.06 -16.43 -14.59
CA HIS A 50 -1.45 -16.12 -14.23
C HIS A 50 -1.66 -14.63 -13.91
N PRO A 51 -1.39 -13.71 -14.85
CA PRO A 51 -1.55 -12.28 -14.61
C PRO A 51 -3.00 -11.89 -14.27
N GLU A 52 -3.99 -12.67 -14.72
CA GLU A 52 -5.40 -12.53 -14.34
C GLU A 52 -5.62 -12.68 -12.84
N THR A 53 -4.85 -13.57 -12.17
CA THR A 53 -4.93 -13.73 -10.72
C THR A 53 -4.43 -12.48 -10.01
N VAL A 54 -3.35 -11.86 -10.50
CA VAL A 54 -2.82 -10.61 -9.93
C VAL A 54 -3.88 -9.51 -10.02
N GLU A 55 -4.52 -9.39 -11.17
CA GLU A 55 -5.57 -8.40 -11.43
C GLU A 55 -6.83 -8.62 -10.58
N GLU A 56 -7.28 -9.86 -10.43
CA GLU A 56 -8.40 -10.21 -9.56
C GLU A 56 -8.11 -9.88 -8.09
N LEU A 57 -6.91 -10.20 -7.61
CA LEU A 57 -6.51 -9.91 -6.25
C LEU A 57 -6.40 -8.40 -6.02
N ARG A 58 -5.89 -7.67 -6.99
CA ARG A 58 -5.81 -6.20 -6.96
C ARG A 58 -7.18 -5.56 -6.79
N LYS A 59 -8.15 -5.99 -7.61
CA LYS A 59 -9.56 -5.55 -7.51
C LYS A 59 -10.24 -5.92 -6.20
N SER A 60 -9.74 -6.95 -5.52
CA SER A 60 -10.28 -7.40 -4.23
C SER A 60 -9.78 -6.57 -3.04
N THR A 61 -8.69 -5.82 -3.21
CA THR A 61 -8.16 -4.88 -2.22
C THR A 61 -8.96 -3.58 -2.25
N ILE A 62 -9.37 -3.12 -1.07
CA ILE A 62 -10.18 -1.91 -0.89
C ILE A 62 -9.54 -0.99 0.13
N ILE A 63 -9.67 0.31 -0.06
CA ILE A 63 -9.30 1.31 0.95
C ILE A 63 -10.46 1.41 1.94
N THR A 64 -10.17 1.19 3.23
CA THR A 64 -11.16 1.21 4.33
C THR A 64 -11.14 2.52 5.10
N ASP A 65 -9.98 3.19 5.18
CA ASP A 65 -9.86 4.49 5.83
C ASP A 65 -8.74 5.33 5.20
N VAL A 66 -8.78 6.64 5.43
CA VAL A 66 -7.86 7.63 4.89
C VAL A 66 -7.72 8.81 5.85
N ASN A 67 -6.50 9.34 6.03
CA ASN A 67 -6.27 10.52 6.84
C ASN A 67 -6.41 11.84 6.05
N SER A 68 -6.43 12.96 6.75
CA SER A 68 -6.63 14.28 6.14
C SER A 68 -5.49 14.69 5.19
N ALA A 69 -4.27 14.21 5.43
CA ALA A 69 -3.12 14.46 4.56
C ALA A 69 -3.25 13.72 3.23
N ALA A 70 -3.72 12.48 3.24
CA ALA A 70 -3.99 11.70 2.04
C ALA A 70 -5.15 12.29 1.21
N LEU A 71 -6.24 12.76 1.85
CA LEU A 71 -7.31 13.48 1.15
C LEU A 71 -6.76 14.68 0.37
N LYS A 72 -5.92 15.50 1.02
CA LYS A 72 -5.26 16.64 0.38
C LYS A 72 -4.34 16.22 -0.76
N LEU A 73 -3.52 15.18 -0.56
CA LEU A 73 -2.56 14.71 -1.56
C LEU A 73 -3.24 14.24 -2.85
N TYR A 74 -4.35 13.51 -2.73
CA TYR A 74 -5.07 12.95 -3.88
C TYR A 74 -6.20 13.84 -4.42
N ASN A 75 -6.34 15.06 -3.89
CA ASN A 75 -7.40 16.00 -4.25
C ASN A 75 -8.81 15.40 -4.08
N ALA A 76 -9.05 14.74 -2.94
CA ALA A 76 -10.38 14.26 -2.56
C ALA A 76 -11.09 15.25 -1.64
N GLU A 77 -12.38 15.41 -1.83
CA GLU A 77 -13.22 16.30 -1.01
C GLU A 77 -13.66 15.60 0.28
N SER A 78 -13.79 14.28 0.26
CA SER A 78 -14.25 13.48 1.38
C SER A 78 -13.62 12.08 1.44
N LYS A 79 -13.69 11.43 2.61
CA LYS A 79 -13.32 10.02 2.75
C LYS A 79 -14.14 9.11 1.82
N ASN A 80 -15.39 9.46 1.54
CA ASN A 80 -16.26 8.65 0.68
C ASN A 80 -15.72 8.57 -0.76
N ASP A 81 -14.95 9.57 -1.20
CA ASP A 81 -14.30 9.55 -2.51
C ASP A 81 -13.15 8.53 -2.57
N PHE A 82 -12.68 8.06 -1.41
CA PHE A 82 -11.59 7.12 -1.23
C PHE A 82 -12.03 5.69 -0.89
N ILE A 83 -13.27 5.49 -0.44
CA ILE A 83 -13.85 4.14 -0.22
C ILE A 83 -14.26 3.56 -1.59
N ILE A 84 -13.23 3.31 -2.40
CA ILE A 84 -13.30 2.85 -3.79
C ILE A 84 -12.20 1.80 -4.00
N SER A 85 -12.21 1.14 -5.15
CA SER A 85 -11.12 0.23 -5.53
C SER A 85 -9.80 0.98 -5.66
N ILE A 86 -8.69 0.38 -5.19
CA ILE A 86 -7.34 0.95 -5.32
C ILE A 86 -6.97 1.23 -6.79
N ASP A 87 -7.62 0.52 -7.71
CA ASP A 87 -7.46 0.63 -9.16
C ASP A 87 -7.58 2.05 -9.70
N ASN A 88 -8.41 2.88 -9.06
CA ASN A 88 -8.65 4.25 -9.49
C ASN A 88 -7.41 5.14 -9.35
N PHE A 89 -6.48 4.77 -8.47
CA PHE A 89 -5.24 5.51 -8.23
C PHE A 89 -4.05 4.94 -9.00
N PHE A 90 -4.17 3.72 -9.51
CA PHE A 90 -3.05 3.01 -10.13
C PHE A 90 -2.75 3.57 -11.53
N THR A 91 -1.49 3.52 -11.92
CA THR A 91 -1.04 3.82 -13.28
C THR A 91 -0.67 2.51 -14.01
N GLY A 92 -0.34 2.59 -15.31
CA GLY A 92 -0.03 1.39 -16.10
C GLY A 92 1.10 0.53 -15.53
N ASP A 93 2.04 1.14 -14.81
CA ASP A 93 3.21 0.46 -14.22
C ASP A 93 2.90 -0.20 -12.87
N SER A 94 1.74 0.07 -12.26
CA SER A 94 1.41 -0.36 -10.89
C SER A 94 1.21 -1.88 -10.73
N SER A 95 0.93 -2.60 -11.83
CA SER A 95 0.72 -4.06 -11.79
C SER A 95 1.95 -4.81 -11.31
N HIS A 96 3.15 -4.38 -11.72
CA HIS A 96 4.40 -4.99 -11.29
C HIS A 96 4.62 -4.85 -9.77
N PHE A 97 4.43 -3.65 -9.23
CA PHE A 97 4.54 -3.40 -7.80
C PHE A 97 3.52 -4.18 -6.98
N PHE A 98 2.30 -4.33 -7.48
CA PHE A 98 1.30 -5.15 -6.81
C PHE A 98 1.70 -6.64 -6.79
N LYS A 99 2.26 -7.17 -7.89
CA LYS A 99 2.81 -8.54 -7.92
C LYS A 99 3.87 -8.73 -6.83
N GLU A 100 4.78 -7.78 -6.64
CA GLU A 100 5.80 -7.85 -5.59
C GLU A 100 5.20 -7.91 -4.19
N GLN A 101 4.15 -7.11 -3.92
CA GLN A 101 3.41 -7.19 -2.66
C GLN A 101 2.79 -8.58 -2.44
N LEU A 102 2.17 -9.17 -3.47
CA LEU A 102 1.61 -10.52 -3.39
C LEU A 102 2.68 -11.57 -3.06
N ILE A 103 3.90 -11.43 -3.62
CA ILE A 103 5.03 -12.32 -3.33
C ILE A 103 5.44 -12.19 -1.86
N ILE A 104 5.60 -10.97 -1.33
CA ILE A 104 5.93 -10.74 0.09
C ILE A 104 4.89 -11.39 1.01
N ILE A 105 3.60 -11.22 0.72
CA ILE A 105 2.51 -11.85 1.47
C ILE A 105 2.62 -13.39 1.38
N ALA A 106 2.93 -13.92 0.19
CA ALA A 106 3.13 -15.34 -0.02
C ALA A 106 4.39 -15.89 0.67
N GLU A 107 5.38 -15.07 0.99
CA GLU A 107 6.59 -15.50 1.71
C GLU A 107 6.44 -15.39 3.23
N GLY A 108 5.31 -14.87 3.72
CA GLY A 108 5.00 -14.81 5.16
C GLY A 108 4.81 -13.40 5.71
N GLY A 109 4.76 -12.39 4.85
CA GLY A 109 4.72 -10.99 5.25
C GLY A 109 6.11 -10.34 5.24
N GLY A 110 6.16 -9.06 5.53
CA GLY A 110 7.37 -8.25 5.45
C GLY A 110 7.09 -6.83 4.97
N SER A 111 8.16 -6.05 4.80
CA SER A 111 8.06 -4.66 4.36
C SER A 111 8.10 -4.56 2.83
N PHE A 112 7.14 -3.85 2.25
CA PHE A 112 7.20 -3.38 0.88
C PHE A 112 7.46 -1.88 0.86
N LYS A 113 8.47 -1.45 0.08
CA LYS A 113 8.81 -0.03 -0.09
C LYS A 113 9.16 0.22 -1.54
N ALA A 114 8.53 1.21 -2.16
CA ALA A 114 8.78 1.52 -3.56
C ALA A 114 8.51 2.98 -3.89
N GLU A 115 9.21 3.47 -4.90
CA GLU A 115 8.87 4.73 -5.57
C GLU A 115 8.04 4.40 -6.81
N LEU A 116 6.84 4.94 -6.88
CA LEU A 116 5.90 4.66 -7.96
C LEU A 116 5.07 5.89 -8.32
N LYS A 117 4.23 5.73 -9.33
CA LYS A 117 3.30 6.76 -9.78
C LYS A 117 1.86 6.35 -9.47
N ASN A 118 1.16 7.25 -8.80
CA ASN A 118 -0.29 7.18 -8.67
C ASN A 118 -0.95 8.34 -9.43
N ARG A 119 -2.25 8.20 -9.67
CA ARG A 119 -3.12 9.22 -10.24
C ARG A 119 -4.04 9.75 -9.14
N ALA A 120 -4.03 11.05 -8.91
CA ALA A 120 -4.99 11.74 -8.06
C ALA A 120 -6.40 11.74 -8.69
N LEU A 121 -7.44 12.05 -7.91
CA LEU A 121 -8.83 12.03 -8.40
C LEU A 121 -9.10 13.07 -9.49
N ASN A 122 -8.36 14.19 -9.48
CA ASN A 122 -8.39 15.20 -10.53
C ASN A 122 -7.57 14.80 -11.79
N GLY A 123 -6.98 13.61 -11.81
CA GLY A 123 -6.18 13.09 -12.93
C GLY A 123 -4.69 13.43 -12.88
N GLU A 124 -4.22 14.22 -11.91
CA GLU A 124 -2.80 14.54 -11.77
C GLU A 124 -1.97 13.28 -11.48
N ILE A 125 -0.80 13.16 -12.11
CA ILE A 125 0.18 12.13 -11.79
C ILE A 125 1.05 12.58 -10.61
N LEU A 126 0.99 11.80 -9.54
CA LEU A 126 1.78 11.94 -8.33
C LEU A 126 2.99 11.00 -8.41
N ASN A 127 4.20 11.50 -8.16
CA ASN A 127 5.34 10.63 -7.88
C ASN A 127 5.38 10.44 -6.37
N ILE A 128 5.31 9.20 -5.92
CA ILE A 128 5.17 8.89 -4.50
C ILE A 128 6.17 7.83 -4.08
N PHE A 129 6.60 7.91 -2.83
CA PHE A 129 7.21 6.81 -2.12
C PHE A 129 6.13 6.17 -1.25
N ILE A 130 5.98 4.86 -1.33
CA ILE A 130 5.06 4.09 -0.49
C ILE A 130 5.82 3.14 0.42
N SER A 131 5.28 2.94 1.63
CA SER A 131 5.77 1.96 2.59
C SER A 131 4.59 1.21 3.19
N ILE A 132 4.65 -0.12 3.12
CA ILE A 132 3.63 -1.04 3.62
C ILE A 132 4.34 -2.11 4.45
N ASN A 133 3.76 -2.49 5.59
CA ASN A 133 4.23 -3.63 6.36
C ASN A 133 3.12 -4.68 6.39
N PHE A 134 3.36 -5.83 5.76
CA PHE A 134 2.45 -6.96 5.77
C PHE A 134 2.73 -7.84 6.99
N PRO A 135 1.72 -8.09 7.84
CA PRO A 135 1.85 -8.88 9.05
C PRO A 135 1.98 -10.37 8.72
N ALA A 136 2.37 -11.16 9.72
CA ALA A 136 2.40 -12.61 9.61
C ALA A 136 1.03 -13.26 9.89
N THR A 137 0.19 -12.64 10.73
CA THR A 137 -1.12 -13.19 11.13
C THR A 137 -2.23 -12.73 10.20
N LYS A 138 -3.32 -13.51 10.10
CA LYS A 138 -4.37 -13.30 9.10
C LYS A 138 -5.32 -12.16 9.47
N GLU A 139 -5.57 -11.99 10.77
CA GLU A 139 -6.52 -11.01 11.32
C GLU A 139 -6.08 -9.58 11.01
N GLU A 140 -4.77 -9.33 11.03
CA GLU A 140 -4.18 -8.01 10.79
C GLU A 140 -4.26 -7.58 9.31
N TYR A 141 -4.52 -8.49 8.36
CA TYR A 141 -4.69 -8.15 6.93
C TYR A 141 -5.93 -7.33 6.61
N ARG A 142 -6.83 -7.13 7.58
CA ARG A 142 -8.01 -6.27 7.41
C ARG A 142 -7.71 -4.79 7.59
N HIS A 143 -6.57 -4.47 8.21
CA HIS A 143 -6.19 -3.12 8.61
C HIS A 143 -4.71 -2.91 8.29
N ILE A 144 -4.37 -2.86 7.00
CA ILE A 144 -3.00 -2.63 6.55
C ILE A 144 -2.77 -1.13 6.33
N PRO A 145 -1.93 -0.47 7.17
CA PRO A 145 -1.58 0.91 6.94
C PRO A 145 -0.61 1.04 5.76
N VAL A 146 -0.90 1.97 4.87
CA VAL A 146 -0.07 2.36 3.73
C VAL A 146 0.36 3.79 3.92
N THR A 147 1.67 4.00 4.11
CA THR A 147 2.26 5.33 4.23
C THR A 147 2.68 5.84 2.86
N ILE A 148 2.30 7.07 2.51
CA ILE A 148 2.51 7.67 1.20
C ILE A 148 3.18 9.04 1.37
N ILE A 149 4.29 9.24 0.66
CA ILE A 149 5.04 10.50 0.66
C ILE A 149 5.12 11.03 -0.76
N ASP A 150 4.68 12.27 -0.99
CA ASP A 150 4.96 12.97 -2.25
C ASP A 150 6.44 13.34 -2.32
N ILE A 151 7.12 12.77 -3.31
CA ILE A 151 8.54 13.00 -3.54
C ILE A 151 8.79 14.09 -4.60
N GLY A 152 7.73 14.66 -5.17
CA GLY A 152 7.76 15.78 -6.10
C GLY A 152 8.16 15.39 -7.53
N LYS A 153 8.45 16.39 -8.37
CA LYS A 153 8.91 16.22 -9.76
C LYS A 153 10.35 16.75 -9.89
N GLY A 154 11.23 16.04 -10.61
CA GLY A 154 12.55 16.56 -11.02
C GLY A 154 13.63 16.65 -9.93
N ARG A 155 14.40 17.76 -9.89
CA ARG A 155 15.63 17.91 -9.07
C ARG A 155 15.39 17.91 -7.54
N VAL A 156 14.16 18.20 -7.11
CA VAL A 156 13.71 18.15 -5.70
C VAL A 156 13.61 16.70 -5.21
N TYR A 157 13.17 15.79 -6.09
CA TYR A 157 13.11 14.35 -5.83
C TYR A 157 14.51 13.77 -5.57
N SER A 158 15.54 14.15 -6.34
CA SER A 158 16.92 13.69 -6.12
C SER A 158 17.47 14.02 -4.72
N LYS A 159 17.18 15.22 -4.19
CA LYS A 159 17.62 15.67 -2.85
C LYS A 159 16.78 15.09 -1.71
N ARG A 160 15.45 14.91 -1.90
CA ARG A 160 14.59 14.25 -0.91
C ARG A 160 14.92 12.77 -0.78
N ARG A 161 15.26 12.13 -1.90
CA ARG A 161 15.66 10.72 -1.98
C ARG A 161 16.91 10.42 -1.13
N GLU A 162 17.97 11.23 -1.24
CA GLU A 162 19.18 11.09 -0.40
C GLU A 162 18.89 11.21 1.10
N ASN A 163 18.00 12.11 1.49
CA ASN A 163 17.65 12.30 2.90
C ASN A 163 16.76 11.17 3.46
N LEU A 164 15.84 10.62 2.66
CA LEU A 164 14.97 9.52 3.09
C LEU A 164 15.76 8.23 3.37
N TYR A 165 16.73 7.88 2.53
CA TYR A 165 17.59 6.72 2.78
C TYR A 165 18.48 6.91 4.02
N ARG A 166 19.03 8.11 4.23
CA ARG A 166 19.82 8.43 5.41
C ARG A 166 19.07 8.27 6.73
N ILE A 167 17.79 8.65 6.76
CA ILE A 167 16.97 8.54 7.98
C ILE A 167 16.61 7.06 8.23
N GLN A 168 16.38 6.26 7.18
CA GLN A 168 16.03 4.85 7.35
C GLN A 168 17.20 3.98 7.83
N ASP A 169 18.45 4.30 7.46
CA ASP A 169 19.64 3.62 7.98
C ASP A 169 19.93 3.95 9.47
N GLN A 170 19.34 5.02 10.00
CA GLN A 170 19.60 5.48 11.37
C GLN A 170 18.67 4.84 12.42
N TYR A 171 17.72 4.02 11.99
CA TYR A 171 16.77 3.29 12.84
C TYR A 171 16.83 1.76 12.65
N LEU A 172 17.92 1.25 12.06
CA LEU A 172 18.30 -0.17 12.05
C LEU A 172 19.44 -0.41 13.05
#